data_AF-A0A3D1G2M0-F1
#
_entry.id   AF-A0A3D1G2M0-F1
#
_cell.length_a   1.000
_cell.length_b   1.000
_cell.length_c   1.000
_cell.angle_alpha   90.00
_cell.angle_beta   90.00
_cell.angle_gamma   90.00
#
_symmetry.space_group_name_H-M   'P 1'
#
loop_
_entity.id
_entity.type
_entity.pdbx_description
1 polymer ?
#
loop_
_entity_poly.entity_id
_entity_poly.type
_entity_poly.pdbx_seq_one_letter_code
_entity_poly.pdbx_strand_id
1 'polypeptide(L)'
;MAGRVILTDEWAYDRRAAVLDQGRLIAFFNDNAFDDTPRPGAVVAVRVARVFPDRDRISADLDGIPASLRLGRRQAPSPGQVILATVTAEPREGKPLQLRQGCFIEHRWFLADSTAGGLRLSQRLRQGGFTPPGGLEPSSCQITLRLGAA
;
A
#
# COMPACT_ATOMS: atom_id res chain seq x y z
N MET A 1 21.34 -9.49 27.12
CA MET A 1 20.68 -8.25 26.64
C MET A 1 19.17 -8.45 26.74
N ALA A 2 18.50 -7.76 27.65
CA ALA A 2 17.04 -7.85 27.81
C ALA A 2 16.39 -6.74 26.98
N GLY A 3 16.01 -7.05 25.74
CA GLY A 3 15.35 -6.09 24.85
C GLY A 3 15.45 -6.48 23.39
N ARG A 4 14.55 -5.92 22.58
CA ARG A 4 14.64 -5.99 21.11
C ARG A 4 15.61 -4.94 20.61
N VAL A 5 16.47 -5.35 19.67
CA VAL A 5 17.44 -4.46 19.02
C VAL A 5 17.19 -4.52 17.52
N ILE A 6 17.12 -3.36 16.88
CA ILE A 6 17.12 -3.23 15.43
C ILE A 6 18.53 -2.81 15.03
N LEU A 7 19.18 -3.61 14.19
CA LEU A 7 20.47 -3.29 13.58
C LEU A 7 20.21 -2.93 12.12
N THR A 8 20.80 -1.84 11.66
CA THR A 8 20.79 -1.43 10.26
C THR A 8 22.22 -1.35 9.76
N ASP A 9 22.45 -1.81 8.54
CA ASP A 9 23.76 -1.79 7.88
C ASP A 9 23.56 -1.39 6.42
N GLU A 10 24.47 -0.58 5.90
CA GLU A 10 24.53 -0.22 4.49
C GLU A 10 25.94 -0.54 3.99
N TRP A 11 26.06 -1.56 3.13
CA TRP A 11 27.34 -1.96 2.59
C TRP A 11 27.26 -2.25 1.10
N ALA A 12 28.04 -1.49 0.33
CA ALA A 12 28.13 -1.59 -1.13
C ALA A 12 26.76 -1.42 -1.79
N TYR A 13 26.17 -2.53 -2.25
CA TYR A 13 24.89 -2.57 -2.95
C TYR A 13 23.72 -2.97 -2.07
N ASP A 14 23.93 -3.24 -0.79
CA ASP A 14 22.91 -3.77 0.11
C ASP A 14 22.59 -2.81 1.26
N ARG A 15 21.29 -2.63 1.52
CA ARG A 15 20.71 -2.08 2.76
C ARG A 15 20.10 -3.22 3.54
N ARG A 16 20.57 -3.43 4.77
CA ARG A 16 20.18 -4.57 5.60
C ARG A 16 19.56 -4.08 6.90
N ALA A 17 18.56 -4.81 7.37
CA ALA A 17 17.99 -4.62 8.69
C ALA A 17 17.81 -5.97 9.39
N ALA A 18 18.25 -6.07 10.63
CA ALA A 18 18.08 -7.26 11.46
C ALA A 18 17.35 -6.90 12.76
N VAL A 19 16.40 -7.73 13.16
CA VAL A 19 15.77 -7.63 14.48
C VAL A 19 16.28 -8.76 15.34
N LEU A 20 16.91 -8.42 16.47
CA LEU A 20 17.30 -9.36 17.50
C LEU A 20 16.35 -9.24 18.69
N ASP A 21 16.01 -10.38 19.28
CA ASP A 21 15.30 -10.48 20.56
C ASP A 21 16.09 -11.40 21.48
N GLN A 22 16.52 -10.89 22.63
CA GLN A 22 17.33 -11.64 23.61
C GLN A 22 18.61 -12.28 23.01
N GLY A 23 19.25 -11.59 22.06
CA GLY A 23 20.45 -12.08 21.37
C GLY A 23 20.19 -13.09 20.25
N ARG A 24 18.92 -13.42 19.95
CA ARG A 24 18.54 -14.27 18.83
C ARG A 24 18.03 -13.44 17.66
N LEU A 25 18.51 -13.72 16.46
CA LEU A 25 17.97 -13.14 15.23
C LEU A 25 16.53 -13.66 15.00
N ILE A 26 15.56 -12.75 14.91
CA ILE A 26 14.14 -13.09 14.69
C ILE A 26 13.60 -12.59 13.34
N ALA A 27 14.24 -11.59 12.73
CA ALA A 27 13.93 -11.14 11.38
C ALA A 27 15.18 -10.56 10.71
N PHE A 28 15.29 -10.73 9.40
CA PHE A 28 16.36 -10.16 8.58
C PHE A 28 15.75 -9.69 7.26
N PHE A 29 16.13 -8.49 6.85
CA PHE A 29 15.72 -7.83 5.62
C PHE A 29 16.98 -7.42 4.88
N ASN A 30 16.99 -7.61 3.56
CA ASN A 30 18.06 -7.17 2.68
C ASN A 30 17.45 -6.61 1.41
N ASP A 31 17.78 -5.36 1.10
CA ASP A 31 17.32 -4.61 -0.05
C ASP A 31 18.51 -4.10 -0.84
N ASN A 32 18.40 -4.12 -2.17
CA ASN A 32 19.40 -3.47 -3.01
C ASN A 32 19.31 -1.94 -2.81
N ALA A 33 20.43 -1.31 -2.49
CA ALA A 33 20.54 0.13 -2.25
C ALA A 33 20.26 0.97 -3.51
N PHE A 34 20.45 0.39 -4.69
CA PHE A 34 20.32 1.06 -6.00
C PHE A 34 19.08 0.63 -6.79
N ASP A 35 18.28 -0.28 -6.25
CA ASP A 35 17.01 -0.65 -6.86
C ASP A 35 15.92 0.30 -6.34
N ASP A 36 15.65 1.33 -7.13
CA ASP A 36 14.59 2.31 -6.88
C ASP A 36 13.21 1.84 -7.39
N THR A 37 13.10 0.57 -7.84
CA THR A 37 11.81 0.01 -8.25
C THR A 37 10.84 0.05 -7.06
N PRO A 38 9.69 0.71 -7.19
CA PRO A 38 8.73 0.81 -6.11
C PRO A 38 8.19 -0.57 -5.72
N ARG A 39 8.34 -0.91 -4.44
CA ARG A 39 7.90 -2.20 -3.88
C ARG A 39 6.41 -2.21 -3.55
N PRO A 40 5.78 -3.40 -3.42
CA PRO A 40 4.40 -3.50 -2.97
C PRO A 40 4.18 -2.75 -1.64
N GLY A 41 3.12 -1.95 -1.58
CA GLY A 41 2.83 -1.04 -0.47
C GLY A 41 3.39 0.39 -0.65
N ALA A 42 4.31 0.62 -1.58
CA ALA A 42 4.76 1.97 -1.90
C ALA A 42 3.61 2.82 -2.45
N VAL A 43 3.50 4.07 -1.99
CA VAL A 43 2.52 5.04 -2.48
C VAL A 43 3.23 5.98 -3.45
N VAL A 44 2.74 6.04 -4.68
CA VAL A 44 3.36 6.75 -5.80
C VAL A 44 2.36 7.69 -6.46
N ALA A 45 2.86 8.78 -7.05
CA ALA A 45 2.10 9.63 -7.93
C ALA A 45 2.36 9.20 -9.38
N VAL A 46 1.33 8.80 -10.11
CA VAL A 46 1.46 8.31 -11.49
C VAL A 46 0.64 9.15 -12.45
N ARG A 47 1.15 9.33 -13.67
CA ARG A 47 0.44 10.04 -14.73
C ARG A 47 -0.40 9.06 -15.54
N VAL A 48 -1.69 9.34 -15.65
CA VAL A 48 -2.60 8.55 -16.49
C VAL A 48 -2.21 8.72 -17.96
N ALA A 49 -1.82 7.64 -18.62
CA ALA A 49 -1.49 7.66 -20.04
C ALA A 49 -2.72 7.41 -20.91
N ARG A 50 -3.53 6.40 -20.56
CA ARG A 50 -4.74 6.04 -21.30
C ARG A 50 -5.75 5.31 -20.40
N VAL A 51 -7.02 5.54 -20.65
CA VAL A 51 -8.14 4.86 -20.01
C VAL A 51 -8.75 3.87 -21.00
N PHE A 52 -9.02 2.65 -20.54
CA PHE A 52 -9.66 1.57 -21.29
C PHE A 52 -10.95 1.13 -20.57
N PRO A 53 -12.07 1.85 -20.76
CA PRO A 53 -13.32 1.57 -20.05
C PRO A 53 -13.80 0.13 -20.26
N ASP A 54 -13.76 -0.37 -21.50
CA ASP A 54 -14.22 -1.72 -21.87
C ASP A 54 -13.44 -2.85 -21.18
N ARG A 55 -12.23 -2.55 -20.69
CA ARG A 55 -11.35 -3.50 -20.02
C ARG A 55 -11.26 -3.27 -18.52
N ASP A 56 -11.98 -2.27 -17.99
CA ASP A 56 -11.89 -1.83 -16.60
C ASP A 56 -10.44 -1.51 -16.19
N ARG A 57 -9.66 -0.90 -17.10
CA ARG A 57 -8.23 -0.64 -16.91
C ARG A 57 -7.78 0.78 -17.26
N ILE A 58 -6.75 1.23 -16.55
CA ILE A 58 -6.00 2.44 -16.87
C ILE A 58 -4.53 2.03 -17.04
N SER A 59 -3.90 2.49 -18.11
CA SER A 59 -2.44 2.52 -18.21
C SER A 59 -1.93 3.85 -17.69
N ALA A 60 -0.89 3.80 -16.86
CA ALA A 60 -0.23 4.96 -16.29
C ALA A 60 1.29 4.86 -16.48
N ASP A 61 1.97 5.97 -16.26
CA ASP A 61 3.43 6.07 -16.29
C ASP A 61 3.91 6.54 -14.92
N LEU A 62 4.96 5.90 -14.44
CA LEU A 62 5.73 6.30 -13.27
C LEU A 62 7.17 6.53 -13.70
N ASP A 63 7.49 7.77 -14.09
CA ASP A 63 8.83 8.20 -14.50
C ASP A 63 9.47 7.26 -15.54
N GLY A 64 8.68 6.87 -16.55
CA GLY A 64 9.10 5.94 -17.62
C GLY A 64 8.87 4.46 -17.32
N ILE A 65 8.41 4.10 -16.12
CA ILE A 65 7.99 2.74 -15.76
C ILE A 65 6.51 2.57 -16.12
N PRO A 66 6.17 1.66 -17.06
CA PRO A 66 4.78 1.39 -17.40
C PRO A 66 4.03 0.79 -16.22
N ALA A 67 2.84 1.33 -15.95
CA ALA A 67 1.98 0.89 -14.86
C ALA A 67 0.54 0.63 -15.31
N SER A 68 -0.16 -0.22 -14.58
CA SER A 68 -1.55 -0.60 -14.83
C SER A 68 -2.33 -0.66 -13.53
N LEU A 69 -3.48 0.00 -13.50
CA LEU A 69 -4.47 -0.12 -12.42
C LEU A 69 -5.84 -0.53 -12.97
N ARG A 70 -6.66 -1.14 -12.12
CA ARG A 70 -8.10 -1.34 -12.41
C ARG A 70 -8.86 -0.04 -12.20
N LEU A 71 -9.87 0.22 -13.03
CA LEU A 71 -10.81 1.29 -12.72
C LEU A 71 -11.55 0.91 -11.43
N GLY A 72 -11.62 1.86 -10.51
CA GLY A 72 -12.51 1.74 -9.36
C GLY A 72 -13.94 2.13 -9.73
N ARG A 73 -14.87 2.00 -8.78
CA ARG A 73 -16.24 2.55 -8.89
C ARG A 73 -16.29 4.09 -8.85
N ARG A 74 -15.14 4.75 -8.75
CA ARG A 74 -15.03 6.22 -8.75
C ARG A 74 -14.99 6.73 -10.19
N GLN A 75 -15.23 8.02 -10.35
CA GLN A 75 -15.05 8.68 -11.64
C GLN A 75 -13.66 8.37 -12.20
N ALA A 76 -13.63 7.91 -13.45
CA ALA A 76 -12.39 7.59 -14.13
C ALA A 76 -11.53 8.86 -14.24
N PRO A 77 -10.24 8.82 -13.85
CA PRO A 77 -9.35 9.93 -14.08
C PRO A 77 -9.14 10.14 -15.58
N SER A 78 -8.86 11.38 -15.98
CA SER A 78 -8.64 11.74 -17.38
C SER A 78 -7.20 11.45 -17.82
N PRO A 79 -6.93 11.14 -19.10
CA PRO A 79 -5.57 11.11 -19.63
C PRO A 79 -4.79 12.40 -19.30
N GLY A 80 -3.52 12.26 -18.92
CA GLY A 80 -2.65 13.34 -18.46
C GLY A 80 -2.74 13.68 -16.97
N GLN A 81 -3.83 13.28 -16.30
CA GLN A 81 -4.03 13.53 -14.86
C GLN A 81 -3.02 12.75 -14.02
N VAL A 82 -2.47 13.39 -12.99
CA VAL A 82 -1.66 12.72 -11.97
C VAL A 82 -2.56 12.21 -10.86
N ILE A 83 -2.42 10.95 -10.48
CA ILE A 83 -3.19 10.31 -9.41
C ILE A 83 -2.27 9.64 -8.41
N LEU A 84 -2.69 9.63 -7.14
CA LEU A 84 -2.05 8.79 -6.13
C LEU A 84 -2.52 7.34 -6.28
N ALA A 85 -1.56 6.43 -6.25
CA ALA A 85 -1.81 5.00 -6.31
C ALA A 85 -0.81 4.23 -5.43
N THR A 86 -1.20 3.06 -4.96
CA THR A 86 -0.35 2.17 -4.18
C THR A 86 0.07 0.99 -5.03
N VAL A 87 1.35 0.63 -4.97
CA VAL A 87 1.90 -0.54 -5.67
C VAL A 87 1.36 -1.80 -5.02
N THR A 88 0.89 -2.72 -5.85
CA THR A 88 0.35 -4.02 -5.43
C THR A 88 1.20 -5.18 -5.92
N ALA A 89 1.95 -5.00 -7.02
CA ALA A 89 2.95 -5.95 -7.47
C ALA A 89 4.00 -5.26 -8.33
N GLU A 90 5.24 -5.73 -8.21
CA GLU A 90 6.39 -5.33 -9.04
C GLU A 90 6.19 -5.69 -10.52
N PRO A 91 6.91 -5.04 -11.44
CA PRO A 91 6.93 -5.42 -12.84
C PRO A 91 7.46 -6.85 -13.01
N ARG A 92 6.92 -7.59 -13.98
CA ARG A 92 7.40 -8.94 -14.33
C ARG A 92 7.33 -9.14 -15.83
N GLU A 93 7.93 -10.21 -16.36
CA GLU A 93 8.00 -10.47 -17.80
C GLU A 93 6.64 -10.26 -18.51
N GLY A 94 6.60 -9.25 -19.36
CA GLY A 94 5.41 -8.86 -20.14
C GLY A 94 4.27 -8.23 -19.34
N LYS A 95 4.43 -7.94 -18.04
CA LYS A 95 3.40 -7.28 -17.22
C LYS A 95 3.95 -6.01 -16.55
N PRO A 96 3.26 -4.86 -16.74
CA PRO A 96 3.66 -3.61 -16.12
C PRO A 96 3.48 -3.64 -14.60
N LEU A 97 4.03 -2.64 -13.91
CA LEU A 97 3.82 -2.37 -12.49
C LEU A 97 2.31 -2.38 -12.19
N GLN A 98 1.87 -3.13 -11.18
CA GLN A 98 0.44 -3.19 -10.83
C GLN A 98 0.12 -2.24 -9.69
N LEU A 99 -0.88 -1.38 -9.91
CA LEU A 99 -1.26 -0.33 -8.99
C LEU A 99 -2.73 -0.46 -8.57
N ARG A 100 -3.05 0.06 -7.40
CA ARG A 100 -4.41 0.30 -6.92
C ARG A 100 -4.59 1.79 -6.65
N GLN A 101 -5.65 2.40 -7.18
CA GLN A 101 -5.92 3.81 -6.96
C GLN A 101 -6.10 4.11 -5.47
N GLY A 102 -5.49 5.22 -5.01
CA GLY A 102 -5.49 5.66 -3.61
C GLY A 102 -4.28 5.19 -2.81
N CYS A 103 -4.20 5.71 -1.58
CA CYS A 103 -3.24 5.35 -0.55
C CYS A 103 -3.85 4.31 0.40
N PHE A 104 -3.07 3.25 0.68
CA PHE A 104 -3.37 2.22 1.66
C PHE A 104 -2.27 2.21 2.70
N ILE A 105 -2.63 2.39 3.96
CA ILE A 105 -1.70 2.35 5.08
C ILE A 105 -2.06 1.15 5.93
N GLU A 106 -1.15 0.17 5.97
CA GLU A 106 -1.28 -0.98 6.84
C GLU A 106 -0.70 -0.66 8.22
N HIS A 107 -1.49 -0.93 9.24
CA HIS A 107 -1.07 -0.94 10.62
C HIS A 107 -1.31 -2.34 11.19
N ARG A 108 -0.62 -2.69 12.29
CA ARG A 108 -0.76 -3.99 12.95
C ARG A 108 -2.21 -4.40 13.24
N TRP A 109 -3.09 -3.42 13.45
CA TRP A 109 -4.47 -3.65 13.89
C TRP A 109 -5.54 -3.18 12.91
N PHE A 110 -5.19 -2.37 11.92
CA PHE A 110 -6.15 -1.80 10.98
C PHE A 110 -5.47 -1.52 9.65
N LEU A 111 -6.28 -1.37 8.61
CA LEU A 111 -5.85 -0.88 7.31
C LEU A 111 -6.64 0.38 7.02
N ALA A 112 -5.94 1.50 6.84
CA ALA A 112 -6.54 2.74 6.39
C ALA A 112 -6.55 2.78 4.86
N ASP A 113 -7.73 2.98 4.29
CA ASP A 113 -7.96 3.06 2.85
C ASP A 113 -8.54 4.44 2.54
N SER A 114 -7.74 5.29 1.90
CA SER A 114 -8.18 6.64 1.46
C SER A 114 -9.34 6.61 0.46
N THR A 115 -9.64 5.44 -0.11
CA THR A 115 -10.76 5.25 -1.03
C THR A 115 -12.02 4.72 -0.38
N ALA A 116 -11.92 4.17 0.83
CA ALA A 116 -13.05 3.60 1.54
C ALA A 116 -13.96 4.69 2.12
N GLY A 117 -15.28 4.48 1.99
CA GLY A 117 -16.29 5.37 2.54
C GLY A 117 -16.75 5.01 3.96
N GLY A 118 -15.97 4.25 4.74
CA GLY A 118 -16.35 3.83 6.09
C GLY A 118 -15.52 2.68 6.65
N LEU A 119 -15.82 2.28 7.88
CA LEU A 119 -15.15 1.20 8.59
C LEU A 119 -15.62 -0.18 8.11
N ARG A 120 -14.68 -1.10 7.88
CA ARG A 120 -14.99 -2.49 7.57
C ARG A 120 -14.26 -3.41 8.54
N LEU A 121 -14.99 -4.37 9.11
CA LEU A 121 -14.43 -5.40 9.97
C LEU A 121 -13.94 -6.59 9.15
N SER A 122 -12.83 -7.19 9.58
CA SER A 122 -12.33 -8.45 9.01
C SER A 122 -13.41 -9.53 9.07
N GLN A 123 -13.57 -10.28 8.00
CA GLN A 123 -14.53 -11.39 7.94
C GLN A 123 -14.28 -12.44 9.03
N ARG A 124 -13.01 -12.65 9.40
CA ARG A 124 -12.63 -13.58 10.47
C ARG A 124 -13.17 -13.16 11.84
N LEU A 125 -13.30 -11.85 12.11
CA LEU A 125 -13.90 -11.35 13.35
C LEU A 125 -15.42 -11.51 13.36
N ARG A 126 -16.07 -11.38 12.20
CA ARG A 126 -17.53 -11.58 12.06
C ARG A 126 -17.92 -13.04 12.31
N GLN A 127 -17.12 -13.98 11.82
CA GLN A 127 -17.34 -15.41 12.03
C GLN A 127 -17.12 -15.84 13.49
N GLY A 128 -16.29 -15.10 14.24
CA GLY A 128 -16.04 -15.33 15.66
C GLY A 128 -17.05 -14.69 16.62
N GLY A 129 -18.16 -14.13 16.12
CA GLY A 129 -19.21 -13.55 16.97
C GLY A 129 -18.88 -12.20 17.59
N PHE A 130 -17.92 -11.44 17.04
CA PHE A 130 -17.64 -10.10 17.52
C PHE A 130 -18.77 -9.13 17.13
N THR A 131 -19.58 -8.74 18.11
CA THR A 131 -20.54 -7.63 18.01
C THR A 131 -19.87 -6.37 18.55
N PRO A 132 -19.70 -5.30 17.76
CA PRO A 132 -19.12 -4.07 18.27
C PRO A 132 -20.00 -3.49 19.40
N PRO A 133 -19.41 -2.99 20.49
CA PRO A 133 -20.18 -2.36 21.56
C PRO A 133 -20.90 -1.11 21.02
N GLY A 134 -22.21 -1.05 21.24
CA GLY A 134 -23.02 0.15 20.96
C GLY A 134 -23.92 0.11 19.72
N GLY A 135 -24.09 -1.02 19.03
CA GLY A 135 -25.06 -1.11 17.92
C GLY A 135 -24.77 -0.14 16.77
N LEU A 136 -23.52 0.31 16.64
CA LEU A 136 -23.10 1.17 15.56
C LEU A 136 -23.13 0.35 14.26
N GLU A 137 -24.12 0.65 13.43
CA GLU A 137 -24.16 0.26 12.03
C GLU A 137 -22.76 0.47 11.39
N PRO A 138 -22.21 -0.50 10.66
CA PRO A 138 -20.87 -0.42 10.07
C PRO A 138 -20.64 0.80 9.16
N SER A 139 -21.70 1.52 8.79
CA SER A 139 -21.72 2.67 7.89
C SER A 139 -21.34 4.01 8.53
N SER A 140 -21.24 4.13 9.86
CA SER A 140 -21.11 5.45 10.52
C SER A 140 -19.74 5.77 11.14
N CYS A 141 -18.79 4.84 11.16
CA CYS A 141 -17.44 5.13 11.66
C CYS A 141 -16.58 5.81 10.59
N GLN A 142 -16.53 7.14 10.61
CA GLN A 142 -15.53 7.95 9.91
C GLN A 142 -14.27 8.07 10.79
N ILE A 143 -13.17 7.43 10.39
CA ILE A 143 -11.85 7.76 10.94
C ILE A 143 -11.33 8.95 10.13
N THR A 144 -11.35 10.13 10.73
CA THR A 144 -10.75 11.33 10.14
C THR A 144 -9.25 11.28 10.36
N LEU A 145 -8.48 10.97 9.31
CA LEU A 145 -7.03 11.15 9.32
C LEU A 145 -6.74 12.64 9.12
N ARG A 146 -6.30 13.34 10.18
CA ARG A 146 -5.68 14.66 10.04
C ARG A 146 -4.25 14.46 9.56
N LEU A 147 -4.01 14.74 8.28
CA LEU A 147 -2.65 14.98 7.79
C LEU A 147 -2.19 16.30 8.39
N GLY A 148 -1.17 16.26 9.26
CA GLY A 148 -0.52 17.47 9.76
C GLY A 148 0.12 18.20 8.58
N ALA A 149 -0.18 19.49 8.44
CA ALA A 149 0.59 20.36 7.57
C ALA A 149 1.99 20.53 8.19
N ALA A 150 3.02 20.23 7.40
CA ALA A 150 4.38 20.69 7.65
C ALA A 150 4.52 22.13 7.16
#